data_AF-A0A251U1E5-F1
#
_entry.id   AF-A0A251U1E5-F1
#
_cell.length_a   1.000
_cell.length_b   1.000
_cell.length_c   1.000
_cell.angle_alpha   90.00
_cell.angle_beta   90.00
_cell.angle_gamma   90.00
#
_symmetry.space_group_name_H-M   'P 1'
#
loop_
_entity.id
_entity.type
_entity.pdbx_description
1 polymer ?
#
loop_
_entity_poly.entity_id
_entity_poly.type
_entity_poly.pdbx_seq_one_letter_code
_entity_poly.pdbx_strand_id
1 'polypeptide(L)'
;MIFVPFTGVDNHKQCVTFGAGLLFNETTESYKWLLESFLKAHKKQPKLVLTDQDPSMKAAISEVFTDSRHRLCMWHIMKKLPTKFLCFHLYRLLETCYKTLS
;
A
#
# COMPACT_ATOMS: atom_id res chain seq x y z
N MET A 1 12.98 9.28 9.81
CA MET A 1 12.59 7.91 10.20
C MET A 1 11.20 7.65 9.64
N ILE A 2 11.07 6.61 8.81
CA ILE A 2 9.86 6.25 8.09
C ILE A 2 9.26 5.01 8.76
N PHE A 3 7.97 5.06 9.05
CA PHE A 3 7.21 3.95 9.62
C PHE A 3 6.38 3.28 8.53
N VAL A 4 6.60 1.99 8.33
CA VAL A 4 5.92 1.20 7.28
C VAL A 4 5.10 0.09 7.95
N PRO A 5 3.79 0.32 8.22
CA PRO A 5 2.94 -0.70 8.79
C PRO A 5 2.50 -1.71 7.73
N PHE A 6 2.48 -2.99 8.10
CA PHE A 6 1.88 -4.04 7.29
C PHE A 6 0.51 -4.40 7.86
N THR A 7 -0.53 -4.00 7.12
CA THR A 7 -1.93 -4.19 7.51
C THR A 7 -2.64 -5.04 6.46
N GLY A 8 -3.49 -5.94 6.90
CA GLY A 8 -4.30 -6.78 6.02
C GLY A 8 -5.67 -7.05 6.60
N VAL A 9 -6.41 -7.91 5.91
CA VAL A 9 -7.77 -8.31 6.29
C VAL A 9 -7.73 -9.76 6.75
N ASP A 10 -8.23 -10.03 7.95
CA ASP A 10 -8.31 -11.39 8.49
C ASP A 10 -9.58 -12.14 8.00
N ASN A 11 -9.77 -13.37 8.48
CA ASN A 11 -10.93 -14.19 8.11
C ASN A 11 -12.27 -13.64 8.64
N HIS A 12 -12.24 -12.71 9.59
CA HIS A 12 -13.40 -12.03 10.14
C HIS A 12 -13.66 -10.67 9.48
N LYS A 13 -12.97 -10.38 8.36
CA LYS A 13 -13.04 -9.12 7.62
C LYS A 13 -12.56 -7.91 8.44
N GLN A 14 -11.75 -8.15 9.47
CA GLN A 14 -11.18 -7.10 10.30
C GLN A 14 -9.84 -6.63 9.73
N CYS A 15 -9.59 -5.33 9.86
CA CYS A 15 -8.33 -4.71 9.51
C CYS A 15 -7.33 -4.97 10.64
N VAL A 16 -6.29 -5.76 10.38
CA VAL A 16 -5.31 -6.19 11.39
C VAL A 16 -3.89 -5.85 10.92
N THR A 17 -3.13 -5.18 11.78
CA THR A 17 -1.69 -4.94 11.58
C THR A 17 -0.91 -6.14 12.09
N PHE A 18 -0.20 -6.83 11.21
CA PHE A 18 0.58 -8.02 11.55
C PHE A 18 2.09 -7.74 11.70
N GLY A 19 2.54 -6.52 11.38
CA GLY A 19 3.92 -6.10 11.61
C GLY A 19 4.18 -4.67 11.17
N ALA A 20 5.39 -4.18 11.44
CA ALA A 20 5.84 -2.88 10.97
C ALA A 20 7.36 -2.86 10.76
N GLY A 21 7.81 -2.05 9.79
CA GLY A 21 9.19 -1.72 9.55
C GLY A 21 9.51 -0.27 9.92
N LEU A 22 10.72 -0.03 10.41
CA LEU A 22 11.29 1.30 10.59
C LEU A 22 12.46 1.47 9.64
N LEU A 23 12.36 2.44 8.74
CA LEU A 23 13.38 2.73 7.73
C LEU A 23 14.01 4.10 7.97
N PHE A 24 15.28 4.21 7.59
CA PHE A 24 16.00 5.49 7.64
C PHE A 24 15.65 6.37 6.43
N ASN A 25 15.57 5.77 5.23
CA ASN A 25 15.32 6.42 3.95
C ASN A 25 14.30 5.63 3.09
N GLU A 26 13.67 6.31 2.14
CA GLU A 26 12.68 5.76 1.20
C GLU A 26 13.35 5.38 -0.13
N THR A 27 14.34 4.48 -0.08
CA THR A 27 15.00 3.98 -1.30
C THR A 27 14.51 2.58 -1.66
N THR A 28 14.71 2.19 -2.92
CA THR A 28 14.32 0.86 -3.41
C THR A 28 15.01 -0.24 -2.61
N GLU A 29 16.28 -0.07 -2.26
CA GLU A 29 17.07 -1.05 -1.49
C GLU A 29 16.52 -1.21 -0.07
N SER A 30 16.16 -0.10 0.58
CA SER A 30 15.59 -0.13 1.93
C SER A 30 14.22 -0.81 1.96
N TYR A 31 13.37 -0.54 0.96
CA TYR A 31 12.11 -1.25 0.83
C TYR A 31 12.31 -2.73 0.48
N LYS A 32 13.25 -3.06 -0.40
CA LYS A 32 13.57 -4.45 -0.76
C LYS A 32 13.98 -5.25 0.48
N TRP A 33 14.92 -4.73 1.26
CA TRP A 33 15.34 -5.36 2.51
C TRP A 33 14.16 -5.60 3.46
N LEU A 34 13.26 -4.62 3.56
CA LEU A 34 12.08 -4.73 4.42
C LEU A 34 11.10 -5.79 3.92
N LEU A 35 10.82 -5.82 2.62
CA LEU A 35 9.90 -6.78 2.00
C LEU A 35 10.46 -8.21 2.02
N GLU A 36 11.76 -8.38 1.81
CA GLU A 36 12.44 -9.67 1.95
C GLU A 36 12.38 -10.17 3.41
N SER A 37 12.61 -9.28 4.36
CA SER A 37 12.49 -9.58 5.79
C SER A 37 11.06 -9.98 6.15
N PHE A 38 10.08 -9.27 5.60
CA PHE A 38 8.67 -9.61 5.74
C PHE A 38 8.36 -10.98 5.14
N LEU A 39 8.83 -11.27 3.92
CA LEU A 39 8.60 -12.54 3.24
C LEU A 39 9.21 -13.72 4.01
N LYS A 40 10.40 -13.53 4.59
CA LYS A 40 11.06 -14.53 5.44
C LYS A 40 10.23 -14.86 6.68
N ALA A 41 9.61 -13.85 7.31
CA ALA A 41 8.76 -14.04 8.48
C ALA A 41 7.38 -14.64 8.11
N HIS A 42 6.76 -14.12 7.05
CA HIS A 42 5.41 -14.51 6.61
C HIS A 42 5.39 -15.83 5.81
N LYS A 43 6.56 -16.29 5.33
CA LYS A 43 6.82 -17.51 4.54
C LYS A 43 6.13 -17.59 3.18
N LYS A 44 5.19 -16.69 2.91
CA LYS A 44 4.40 -16.64 1.68
C LYS A 44 4.19 -15.19 1.30
N GLN A 45 4.23 -14.89 0.00
CA GLN A 45 3.87 -13.56 -0.47
C GLN A 45 2.34 -13.36 -0.46
N PRO A 46 1.86 -12.14 -0.19
CA PRO A 46 0.44 -11.81 -0.23
C PRO A 46 -0.11 -11.88 -1.66
N LYS A 47 -1.38 -12.27 -1.85
CA LYS A 47 -1.98 -12.28 -3.21
C LYS A 47 -2.17 -10.88 -3.81
N LEU A 48 -2.42 -9.90 -2.95
CA LEU A 48 -2.70 -8.51 -3.31
C LEU A 48 -1.88 -7.60 -2.38
N VAL A 49 -1.18 -6.64 -2.96
CA VAL A 49 -0.43 -5.62 -2.24
C VAL A 49 -0.98 -4.26 -2.62
N LEU A 50 -1.38 -3.49 -1.60
CA LEU A 50 -1.88 -2.12 -1.75
C LEU A 50 -0.86 -1.17 -1.14
N THR A 51 -0.27 -0.30 -1.95
CA THR A 51 0.62 0.77 -1.47
C THR A 51 0.23 2.12 -2.04
N ASP A 52 0.94 3.17 -1.63
CA ASP A 52 0.81 4.47 -2.26
C ASP A 52 1.56 4.51 -3.61
N GLN A 53 1.78 5.72 -4.14
CA GLN A 53 2.36 5.96 -5.46
C GLN A 53 3.89 6.12 -5.44
N ASP A 54 4.57 5.64 -4.41
CA ASP A 54 6.03 5.74 -4.33
C ASP A 54 6.72 4.86 -5.40
N PRO A 55 7.56 5.44 -6.27
CA PRO A 55 8.24 4.68 -7.33
C PRO A 55 9.22 3.63 -6.79
N SER A 56 9.91 3.92 -5.68
CA SER A 56 10.88 3.02 -5.06
C SER A 56 10.19 1.82 -4.43
N MET A 57 9.06 2.02 -3.76
CA MET A 57 8.21 0.95 -3.24
C MET A 57 7.67 0.06 -4.37
N LYS A 58 7.21 0.67 -5.48
CA LYS A 58 6.73 -0.09 -6.65
C LYS A 58 7.83 -0.97 -7.23
N ALA A 59 9.05 -0.44 -7.39
CA ALA A 59 10.19 -1.19 -7.88
C ALA A 59 10.52 -2.37 -6.94
N ALA A 60 10.64 -2.10 -5.63
CA ALA A 60 10.93 -3.12 -4.64
C ALA A 60 9.88 -4.24 -4.61
N ILE A 61 8.58 -3.90 -4.69
CA ILE A 61 7.50 -4.89 -4.76
C ILE A 61 7.62 -5.77 -6.00
N SER A 62 7.92 -5.18 -7.17
CA SER A 62 8.06 -5.96 -8.40
C SER A 62 9.24 -6.93 -8.37
N GLU A 63 10.28 -6.63 -7.60
CA GLU A 63 11.44 -7.50 -7.43
C GLU A 63 11.22 -8.61 -6.39
N VAL A 64 10.56 -8.30 -5.27
CA VAL A 64 10.44 -9.24 -4.13
C VAL A 64 9.17 -10.12 -4.23
N PHE A 65 8.08 -9.58 -4.78
CA PHE A 65 6.76 -10.20 -4.77
C PHE A 65 6.28 -10.54 -6.18
N THR A 66 6.96 -11.46 -6.85
CA THR A 66 6.80 -11.74 -8.29
C THR A 66 5.40 -12.21 -8.71
N ASP A 67 4.68 -12.95 -7.85
CA ASP A 67 3.32 -13.43 -8.18
C ASP A 67 2.22 -12.65 -7.46
N SER A 68 2.58 -11.58 -6.75
CA SER A 68 1.61 -10.73 -6.05
C SER A 68 1.05 -9.67 -7.01
N ARG A 69 -0.25 -9.41 -6.92
CA ARG A 69 -0.85 -8.31 -7.70
C ARG A 69 -0.64 -7.00 -6.95
N HIS A 70 0.13 -6.09 -7.54
CA HIS A 70 0.30 -4.74 -7.01
C HIS A 70 -0.82 -3.80 -7.49
N ARG A 71 -1.39 -3.04 -6.56
CA ARG A 71 -2.39 -2.00 -6.83
C ARG A 71 -2.11 -0.77 -5.96
N LEU A 72 -2.57 0.37 -6.44
CA LEU A 72 -2.53 1.61 -5.67
C LEU A 72 -3.69 1.64 -4.68
N CYS A 73 -3.39 2.06 -3.46
CA CYS A 73 -4.36 2.22 -2.40
C CYS A 73 -5.30 3.39 -2.72
N MET A 74 -6.59 3.11 -2.82
CA MET A 74 -7.62 4.10 -3.13
C MET A 74 -7.61 5.24 -2.11
N TRP A 75 -7.42 4.95 -0.82
CA TRP A 75 -7.36 5.98 0.22
C TRP A 75 -6.25 7.00 -0.04
N HIS A 76 -5.06 6.55 -0.43
CA HIS A 76 -3.93 7.42 -0.79
C HIS A 76 -4.20 8.24 -2.05
N ILE A 77 -4.87 7.65 -3.05
CA ILE A 77 -5.32 8.37 -4.25
C ILE A 77 -6.29 9.47 -3.84
N MET A 78 -7.34 9.13 -3.10
CA MET A 78 -8.39 10.06 -2.67
C MET A 78 -7.85 11.19 -1.79
N LYS A 79 -6.84 10.94 -0.97
CA LYS A 79 -6.18 12.01 -0.20
C LYS A 79 -5.40 13.00 -1.07
N LYS A 80 -4.75 12.52 -2.15
CA LYS A 80 -3.93 13.35 -3.05
C LYS A 80 -4.74 14.00 -4.17
N LEU A 81 -5.97 13.56 -4.44
CA LEU A 81 -6.82 14.08 -5.51
C LEU A 81 -7.26 15.55 -5.31
N PRO A 82 -7.75 15.98 -4.13
CA PRO A 82 -8.12 17.38 -3.90
C PRO A 82 -6.97 18.35 -4.13
N THR A 83 -5.74 17.91 -3.87
CA THR A 83 -4.53 18.71 -4.03
C THR A 83 -4.11 18.87 -5.49
N LYS A 84 -4.55 17.95 -6.38
CA LYS A 84 -4.19 17.95 -7.80
C LYS A 84 -5.32 18.41 -8.72
N PHE A 85 -6.57 18.29 -8.29
CA PHE A 85 -7.75 18.67 -9.07
C PHE A 85 -8.68 19.52 -8.22
N LEU A 86 -8.77 20.81 -8.56
CA LEU A 86 -9.73 21.78 -7.98
C LEU A 86 -11.20 21.51 -8.37
N CYS A 87 -11.50 20.48 -9.16
CA CYS A 87 -12.86 20.21 -9.60
C CYS A 87 -13.65 19.44 -8.53
N PHE A 88 -14.42 20.17 -7.73
CA PHE A 88 -15.33 19.67 -6.70
C PHE A 88 -16.27 18.54 -7.17
N HIS A 89 -16.61 18.51 -8.46
CA HIS A 89 -17.59 17.57 -9.02
C HIS A 89 -17.01 16.15 -9.20
N LEU A 90 -15.78 16.03 -9.69
CA LEU A 90 -15.07 14.75 -9.83
C LEU A 90 -14.75 14.14 -8.46
N TYR A 91 -14.38 14.96 -7.48
CA TYR A 91 -14.14 14.52 -6.11
C TYR A 91 -15.39 13.89 -5.48
N ARG A 92 -16.57 14.54 -5.61
CA ARG A 92 -17.83 13.99 -5.08
C ARG A 92 -18.23 12.67 -5.73
N LEU A 93 -18.03 12.51 -7.04
CA LEU A 93 -18.33 11.24 -7.74
C LEU A 93 -17.43 10.11 -7.24
N LEU A 94 -16.13 10.36 -7.08
CA LEU A 94 -15.19 9.37 -6.56
C LEU A 94 -15.43 9.04 -5.08
N GLU A 95 -15.79 10.03 -4.25
CA GLU A 95 -16.15 9.82 -2.85
C GLU A 95 -17.44 9.00 -2.72
N THR A 96 -18.42 9.23 -3.60
CA THR A 96 -19.66 8.45 -3.65
C THR A 96 -19.38 7.00 -4.04
N CYS A 97 -18.57 6.77 -5.08
CA CYS A 97 -18.12 5.42 -5.45
C CYS A 97 -17.37 4.70 -4.32
N TYR A 98 -16.52 5.41 -3.57
CA TYR A 98 -15.82 4.85 -2.42
C TYR A 98 -16.77 4.38 -1.32
N LYS A 99 -17.76 5.21 -0.93
CA LYS A 99 -18.75 4.86 0.10
C LYS A 99 -19.70 3.73 -0.32
N THR A 100 -19.92 3.53 -1.62
CA THR A 100 -20.74 2.43 -2.13
C THR A 100 -19.98 1.10 -2.30
N LEU A 101 -18.64 1.12 -2.23
CA LEU A 101 -17.79 -0.07 -2.37
C LEU A 101 -17.27 -0.63 -1.04
N SER A 102 -17.55 0.06 0.08
CA SER A 102 -17.22 -0.35 1.46
C SER A 102 -18.39 -1.03 2.16
#